data_AF-A0A690LT26-F1
#
_entry.id   AF-A0A690LT26-F1
#
_cell.length_a   1.000
_cell.length_b   1.000
_cell.length_c   1.000
_cell.angle_alpha   90.00
_cell.angle_beta   90.00
_cell.angle_gamma   90.00
#
_symmetry.space_group_name_H-M   'P 1'
#
loop_
_entity.id
_entity.type
_entity.pdbx_description
1 polymer ?
#
loop_
_entity_poly.entity_id
_entity_poly.type
_entity_poly.pdbx_seq_one_letter_code
_entity_poly.pdbx_strand_id
1 'polypeptide(L)'
;MHNYKFLLLSGNDLVGIKFQKYFKRYFPNQLQIFDCDEQFLSIMRNDIFEKTEYIIINSLESKKENVKKIVGYFSRFSKIIIIQKSIRNTYRTFKNITLIKISNFIGFNDRVNEIQSFASAEVLIDYFIESIVEGVKHGHILVKYDSFNSKIISQRQKFCSLRLLYQGDPNENIFLQNVGNFRIKLGEILADYLNIGELNDIDYIVPVPSSGIFYAVGLSKALKIPMLPALKKIQISERAFEIQDVDTRKRYLYNNMEINSELIKNKNIILVDEAIFTGATLKVVCDILKDCDVSKIHLAIPSPKCFLQCDYLVQPKRILLLKKINERYLSNYFNVNSVNFLPLEQYAKILNKIDNNICYECFLKEKRCLL
;
A
#
# COMPACT_ATOMS: atom_id res chain seq x y z
N MET A 1 29.90 3.97 16.25
CA MET A 1 29.66 5.26 15.57
C MET A 1 28.53 5.06 14.58
N HIS A 2 27.41 5.76 14.73
CA HIS A 2 26.33 5.69 13.75
C HIS A 2 26.78 6.28 12.41
N ASN A 3 26.69 5.49 11.34
CA ASN A 3 27.10 5.90 9.99
C ASN A 3 25.89 6.45 9.24
N TYR A 4 25.50 7.67 9.58
CA TYR A 4 24.37 8.34 8.96
C TYR A 4 24.74 8.79 7.55
N LYS A 5 24.25 8.06 6.56
CA LYS A 5 24.50 8.36 5.13
C LYS A 5 23.58 9.48 4.61
N PHE A 6 22.46 9.71 5.29
CA PHE A 6 21.40 10.61 4.84
C PHE A 6 21.07 11.64 5.92
N LEU A 7 21.00 12.91 5.51
CA LEU A 7 20.53 14.01 6.33
C LEU A 7 19.29 14.62 5.69
N LEU A 8 18.15 14.57 6.38
CA LEU A 8 16.92 15.25 5.98
C LEU A 8 16.78 16.53 6.80
N LEU A 9 16.85 17.66 6.11
CA LEU A 9 16.56 18.99 6.65
C LEU A 9 15.13 19.34 6.26
N SER A 10 14.20 19.12 7.19
CA SER A 10 12.77 19.33 6.95
C SER A 10 12.07 19.64 8.26
N GLY A 11 11.09 20.55 8.19
CA GLY A 11 10.11 20.73 9.27
C GLY A 11 9.13 19.56 9.35
N ASN A 12 8.13 19.70 10.23
CA ASN A 12 7.05 18.72 10.44
C ASN A 12 5.88 18.88 9.46
N ASP A 13 6.13 19.44 8.28
CA ASP A 13 5.15 19.51 7.20
C ASP A 13 4.89 18.12 6.59
N LEU A 14 3.82 17.99 5.80
CA LEU A 14 3.44 16.70 5.20
C LEU A 14 4.58 16.09 4.37
N VAL A 15 5.32 16.91 3.62
CA VAL A 15 6.45 16.46 2.80
C VAL A 15 7.56 15.90 3.69
N GLY A 16 7.93 16.61 4.76
CA GLY A 16 8.88 16.15 5.76
C GLY A 16 8.50 14.83 6.39
N ILE A 17 7.27 14.72 6.92
CA ILE A 17 6.76 13.50 7.56
C ILE A 17 6.84 12.30 6.61
N LYS A 18 6.47 12.49 5.35
CA LYS A 18 6.53 11.42 4.34
C LYS A 18 7.99 11.06 4.00
N PHE A 19 8.89 12.03 3.85
CA PHE A 19 10.33 11.75 3.66
C PHE A 19 10.90 10.90 4.79
N GLN A 20 10.61 11.27 6.04
CA GLN A 20 11.04 10.49 7.21
C GLN A 20 10.53 9.06 7.10
N LYS A 21 9.24 8.87 6.77
CA LYS A 21 8.62 7.55 6.63
C LYS A 21 9.28 6.71 5.53
N TYR A 22 9.50 7.28 4.35
CA TYR A 22 10.12 6.55 3.23
C TYR A 22 11.61 6.28 3.46
N PHE A 23 12.40 7.25 3.93
CA PHE A 23 13.82 7.00 4.20
C PHE A 23 14.04 5.95 5.29
N LYS A 24 13.27 5.98 6.39
CA LYS A 24 13.35 4.94 7.44
C LYS A 24 13.09 3.54 6.88
N ARG A 25 12.24 3.42 5.86
CA ARG A 25 11.91 2.15 5.22
C ARG A 25 13.00 1.65 4.27
N TYR A 26 13.55 2.52 3.43
CA TYR A 26 14.58 2.12 2.44
C TYR A 26 15.98 2.06 3.03
N PHE A 27 16.25 2.86 4.07
CA PHE A 27 17.56 3.04 4.70
C PHE A 27 17.44 3.05 6.23
N PRO A 28 17.05 1.93 6.86
CA PRO A 28 16.83 1.87 8.30
C PRO A 28 18.12 2.25 9.06
N ASN A 29 17.97 3.11 10.07
CA ASN A 29 19.06 3.60 10.94
C ASN A 29 20.17 4.39 10.23
N GLN A 30 19.95 4.87 9.00
CA GLN A 30 20.94 5.66 8.24
C GLN A 30 20.51 7.12 8.01
N LEU A 31 19.32 7.51 8.50
CA LEU A 31 18.75 8.85 8.35
C LEU A 31 18.88 9.64 9.65
N GLN A 32 19.39 10.86 9.57
CA GLN A 32 19.17 11.90 10.58
C GLN A 32 18.20 12.95 10.07
N ILE A 33 17.45 13.55 11.00
CA ILE A 33 16.42 14.53 10.70
C ILE A 33 16.71 15.76 11.56
N PHE A 34 16.74 16.93 10.94
CA PHE A 34 16.85 18.21 11.63
C PHE A 34 15.90 19.22 11.02
N ASP A 35 15.45 20.16 11.84
CA ASP A 35 14.77 21.33 11.33
C ASP A 35 15.80 22.32 10.74
N CYS A 36 15.52 22.78 9.52
CA CYS A 36 16.43 23.64 8.77
C CYS A 36 16.65 25.01 9.45
N ASP A 37 15.64 25.52 10.14
CA ASP A 37 15.64 26.87 10.72
C ASP A 37 15.89 26.86 12.23
N GLU A 38 15.35 25.91 12.98
CA GLU A 38 15.53 25.84 14.44
C GLU A 38 16.93 25.31 14.84
N GLN A 39 17.48 24.37 14.07
CA GLN A 39 18.70 23.65 14.45
C GLN A 39 19.92 24.02 13.59
N PHE A 40 19.83 25.07 12.78
CA PHE A 40 20.86 25.53 11.84
C PHE A 40 22.28 25.60 12.45
N LEU A 41 22.43 26.26 13.61
CA LEU A 41 23.75 26.42 14.26
C LEU A 41 24.31 25.09 14.78
N SER A 42 23.43 24.19 15.24
CA SER A 42 23.81 22.83 15.65
C SER A 42 24.26 22.00 14.45
N ILE A 43 23.63 22.17 13.29
CA ILE A 43 24.02 21.47 12.06
C ILE A 43 25.42 21.88 11.61
N MET A 44 25.71 23.19 11.64
CA MET A 44 26.98 23.74 11.16
C MET A 44 28.19 23.43 12.06
N ARG A 45 27.96 23.02 13.32
CA ARG A 45 29.02 22.75 14.31
C ARG A 45 29.30 21.26 14.52
N ASN A 46 28.60 20.37 13.82
CA ASN A 46 28.69 18.95 14.10
C ASN A 46 29.58 18.23 13.07
N ASP A 47 30.71 17.70 13.53
CA ASP A 47 31.66 16.96 12.67
C ASP A 47 31.07 15.63 12.15
N ILE A 48 29.93 15.19 12.70
CA ILE A 48 29.19 13.98 12.29
C ILE A 48 28.82 14.02 10.79
N PHE A 49 28.68 15.21 10.20
CA PHE A 49 28.16 15.34 8.84
C PHE A 49 29.20 15.17 7.72
N GLU A 50 30.50 15.07 8.03
CA GLU A 50 31.54 14.84 7.02
C GLU A 50 31.37 13.50 6.28
N LYS A 51 30.66 12.54 6.88
CA LYS A 51 30.37 11.22 6.30
C LYS A 51 29.00 11.12 5.63
N THR A 52 28.23 12.21 5.61
CA THR A 52 26.89 12.24 5.01
C THR A 52 27.01 12.25 3.48
N GLU A 53 26.47 11.24 2.81
CA GLU A 53 26.53 11.13 1.35
C GLU A 53 25.49 12.03 0.67
N TYR A 54 24.27 12.08 1.22
CA TYR A 54 23.16 12.86 0.69
C TYR A 54 22.54 13.77 1.75
N ILE A 55 22.29 15.01 1.35
CA ILE A 55 21.53 15.98 2.15
C ILE A 55 20.28 16.36 1.37
N ILE A 56 19.13 16.11 1.95
CA ILE A 56 17.82 16.43 1.37
C ILE A 56 17.27 17.62 2.13
N ILE A 57 17.04 18.71 1.43
CA ILE A 57 16.54 19.96 2.00
C ILE A 57 15.12 20.18 1.49
N ASN A 58 14.15 20.03 2.39
CA ASN A 58 12.79 20.49 2.15
C ASN A 58 12.74 22.01 2.45
N SER A 59 12.92 22.83 1.42
CA SER A 59 12.94 24.29 1.55
C SER A 59 11.58 24.97 1.33
N LEU A 60 10.49 24.22 1.39
CA LEU A 60 9.14 24.74 1.10
C LEU A 60 8.70 25.82 2.11
N GLU A 61 9.11 25.67 3.36
CA GLU A 61 8.80 26.57 4.48
C GLU A 61 10.05 27.21 5.11
N SER A 62 11.26 26.79 4.71
CA SER A 62 12.51 27.25 5.32
C SER A 62 12.98 28.63 4.84
N LYS A 63 13.71 29.36 5.70
CA LYS A 63 14.34 30.63 5.33
C LYS A 63 15.43 30.42 4.27
N LYS A 64 15.32 31.13 3.15
CA LYS A 64 16.28 31.07 2.02
C LYS A 64 17.74 31.27 2.42
N GLU A 65 18.00 32.14 3.40
CA GLU A 65 19.36 32.42 3.85
C GLU A 65 19.99 31.20 4.56
N ASN A 66 19.22 30.49 5.37
CA ASN A 66 19.67 29.29 6.07
C ASN A 66 19.99 28.19 5.06
N VAL A 67 19.09 27.96 4.09
CA VAL A 67 19.32 26.99 3.00
C VAL A 67 20.59 27.33 2.23
N LYS A 68 20.85 28.61 1.90
CA LYS A 68 22.10 29.01 1.22
C LYS A 68 23.34 28.69 2.04
N LYS A 69 23.32 28.94 3.35
CA LYS A 69 24.46 28.66 4.23
C LYS A 69 24.71 27.16 4.36
N ILE A 70 23.66 26.36 4.57
CA ILE A 70 23.73 24.89 4.57
C ILE A 70 24.33 24.39 3.26
N VAL A 71 23.78 24.84 2.13
CA VAL A 71 24.27 24.44 0.80
C VAL A 71 25.75 24.79 0.62
N GLY A 72 26.16 26.01 1.00
CA GLY A 72 27.55 26.44 0.88
C GLY A 72 28.53 25.64 1.75
N TYR A 73 28.07 25.17 2.92
CA TYR A 73 28.87 24.32 3.81
C TYR A 73 29.02 22.91 3.23
N PHE A 74 27.91 22.28 2.87
CA PHE A 74 27.89 20.86 2.52
C PHE A 74 28.18 20.55 1.06
N SER A 75 28.09 21.51 0.15
CA SER A 75 28.29 21.26 -1.28
C SER A 75 29.71 20.78 -1.62
N ARG A 76 30.63 20.78 -0.66
CA ARG A 76 31.99 20.23 -0.82
C ARG A 76 32.08 18.74 -0.51
N PHE A 77 31.16 18.21 0.29
CA PHE A 77 31.26 16.88 0.90
C PHE A 77 30.13 15.95 0.51
N SER A 78 28.96 16.50 0.17
CA SER A 78 27.74 15.71 -0.03
C SER A 78 27.04 16.06 -1.35
N LYS A 79 26.23 15.11 -1.83
CA LYS A 79 25.22 15.38 -2.86
C LYS A 79 24.02 16.05 -2.20
N ILE A 80 23.53 17.15 -2.75
CA ILE A 80 22.43 17.91 -2.15
C ILE A 80 21.20 17.82 -3.05
N ILE A 81 20.07 17.46 -2.46
CA ILE A 81 18.75 17.51 -3.11
C ILE A 81 17.96 18.63 -2.47
N ILE A 82 17.61 19.65 -3.24
CA ILE A 82 16.84 20.80 -2.74
C ILE A 82 15.45 20.75 -3.34
N ILE A 83 14.44 20.70 -2.48
CA ILE A 83 13.03 20.71 -2.84
C ILE A 83 12.51 22.12 -2.58
N GLN A 84 12.01 22.79 -3.61
CA GLN A 84 11.57 24.19 -3.52
C GLN A 84 10.34 24.46 -4.39
N LYS A 85 9.65 25.57 -4.09
CA LYS A 85 8.52 26.08 -4.90
C LYS A 85 9.00 26.60 -6.25
N SER A 86 8.09 26.63 -7.23
CA SER A 86 8.31 26.88 -8.67
C SER A 86 8.98 28.22 -9.05
N ILE A 87 9.23 29.15 -8.12
CA ILE A 87 9.54 30.54 -8.47
C ILE A 87 11.06 30.80 -8.46
N ARG A 88 11.63 30.74 -9.68
CA ARG A 88 13.02 31.09 -10.09
C ARG A 88 14.15 30.28 -9.43
N ASN A 89 15.26 30.07 -10.17
CA ASN A 89 16.45 29.40 -9.63
C ASN A 89 17.12 30.34 -8.61
N THR A 90 16.91 30.09 -7.32
CA THR A 90 17.49 30.87 -6.23
C THR A 90 18.93 30.48 -5.88
N TYR A 91 19.42 29.36 -6.42
CA TYR A 91 20.68 28.73 -6.03
C TYR A 91 21.57 28.49 -7.26
N ARG A 92 22.90 28.66 -7.10
CA ARG A 92 23.87 28.27 -8.12
C ARG A 92 23.80 26.75 -8.28
N THR A 93 23.57 26.27 -9.50
CA THR A 93 23.59 24.83 -9.83
C THR A 93 25.04 24.35 -9.87
N PHE A 94 25.49 23.70 -8.80
CA PHE A 94 26.74 22.94 -8.79
C PHE A 94 26.47 21.50 -9.28
N LYS A 95 27.49 20.79 -9.78
CA LYS A 95 27.34 19.42 -10.33
C LYS A 95 26.75 18.41 -9.32
N ASN A 96 26.95 18.65 -8.02
CA ASN A 96 26.48 17.80 -6.93
C ASN A 96 25.15 18.27 -6.32
N ILE A 97 24.50 19.29 -6.88
CA ILE A 97 23.21 19.79 -6.40
C ILE A 97 22.12 19.46 -7.41
N THR A 98 21.14 18.67 -6.96
CA THR A 98 19.92 18.40 -7.70
C THR A 98 18.79 19.27 -7.16
N LEU A 99 18.26 20.13 -8.03
CA LEU A 99 17.14 21.01 -7.71
C LEU A 99 15.83 20.37 -8.18
N ILE A 100 14.92 20.12 -7.24
CA ILE A 100 13.58 19.59 -7.53
C ILE A 100 12.56 20.69 -7.28
N LYS A 101 11.91 21.13 -8.35
CA LYS A 101 10.86 22.14 -8.29
C LYS A 101 9.51 21.46 -8.18
N ILE A 102 8.77 21.76 -7.11
CA ILE A 102 7.37 21.36 -6.97
C ILE A 102 6.52 22.46 -7.60
N SER A 103 5.75 22.11 -8.64
CA SER A 103 4.78 22.99 -9.26
C SER A 103 3.45 22.97 -8.50
N ASN A 104 2.66 24.04 -8.64
CA ASN A 104 1.42 24.30 -7.90
C ASN A 104 0.37 23.16 -8.00
N PHE A 105 0.50 22.29 -9.00
CA PHE A 105 -0.44 21.21 -9.30
C PHE A 105 -0.31 19.96 -8.41
N ILE A 106 0.71 19.84 -7.55
CA ILE A 106 0.85 18.73 -6.59
C ILE A 106 0.01 18.96 -5.31
N GLY A 107 -1.03 19.80 -5.41
CA GLY A 107 -1.88 20.16 -4.27
C GLY A 107 -1.24 21.17 -3.33
N PHE A 108 -0.31 22.00 -3.79
CA PHE A 108 0.29 23.09 -3.01
C PHE A 108 -0.27 24.43 -3.49
N ASN A 109 -1.00 25.15 -2.63
CA ASN A 109 -1.51 26.47 -2.96
C ASN A 109 -0.51 27.55 -2.51
N ASP A 110 0.27 28.05 -3.47
CA ASP A 110 1.28 29.10 -3.25
C ASP A 110 0.72 30.40 -2.63
N ARG A 111 -0.59 30.67 -2.75
CA ARG A 111 -1.19 31.91 -2.21
C ARG A 111 -1.41 31.86 -0.70
N VAL A 112 -1.62 30.67 -0.16
CA VAL A 112 -1.87 30.45 1.27
C VAL A 112 -0.76 29.64 1.94
N ASN A 113 0.28 29.24 1.21
CA ASN A 113 1.34 28.37 1.73
C ASN A 113 0.83 27.03 2.30
N GLU A 114 -0.35 26.59 1.90
CA GLU A 114 -1.00 25.38 2.42
C GLU A 114 -1.13 24.28 1.36
N ILE A 115 -1.09 23.04 1.81
CA ILE A 115 -1.40 21.86 0.99
C ILE A 115 -2.93 21.78 0.87
N GLN A 116 -3.48 22.07 -0.31
CA GLN A 116 -4.89 21.83 -0.58
C GLN A 116 -5.13 20.33 -0.66
N SER A 117 -5.94 19.84 0.28
CA SER A 117 -6.45 18.47 0.32
C SER A 117 -7.41 18.21 -0.85
N PHE A 118 -6.87 18.00 -2.03
CA PHE A 118 -7.49 17.08 -2.96
C PHE A 118 -6.97 15.70 -2.56
N ALA A 119 -7.82 14.68 -2.45
CA ALA A 119 -7.38 13.32 -2.13
C ALA A 119 -6.29 12.76 -3.10
N SER A 120 -6.04 13.45 -4.21
CA SER A 120 -4.95 13.26 -5.15
C SER A 120 -3.59 13.81 -4.69
N ALA A 121 -3.53 14.82 -3.81
CA ALA A 121 -2.31 15.50 -3.40
C ALA A 121 -1.41 14.62 -2.50
N GLU A 122 -1.97 13.96 -1.48
CA GLU A 122 -1.21 13.05 -0.60
C GLU A 122 -0.61 11.87 -1.38
N VAL A 123 -1.38 11.33 -2.34
CA VAL A 123 -0.94 10.24 -3.22
C VAL A 123 0.21 10.69 -4.13
N LEU A 124 0.13 11.91 -4.66
CA LEU A 124 1.19 12.51 -5.47
C LEU A 124 2.46 12.75 -4.65
N ILE A 125 2.32 13.22 -3.41
CA ILE A 125 3.44 13.41 -2.48
C ILE A 125 4.12 12.07 -2.17
N ASP A 126 3.33 11.04 -1.88
CA ASP A 126 3.83 9.67 -1.64
C ASP A 126 4.65 9.16 -2.83
N TYR A 127 4.09 9.26 -4.05
CA TYR A 127 4.77 8.85 -5.28
C TYR A 127 6.04 9.65 -5.53
N PHE A 128 5.97 10.97 -5.36
CA PHE A 128 7.07 11.90 -5.56
C PHE A 128 8.25 11.58 -4.63
N ILE A 129 7.98 11.42 -3.34
CA ILE A 129 8.99 11.14 -2.33
C ILE A 129 9.62 9.77 -2.54
N GLU A 130 8.82 8.73 -2.77
CA GLU A 130 9.32 7.38 -3.03
C GLU A 130 10.20 7.33 -4.28
N SER A 131 9.90 8.15 -5.30
CA SER A 131 10.75 8.29 -6.49
C SER A 131 12.13 8.88 -6.18
N ILE A 132 12.19 9.87 -5.29
CA ILE A 132 13.45 10.49 -4.86
C ILE A 132 14.27 9.50 -4.04
N VAL A 133 13.63 8.82 -3.08
CA VAL A 133 14.28 7.82 -2.21
C VAL A 133 14.87 6.68 -3.04
N GLU A 134 14.13 6.20 -4.05
CA GLU A 134 14.61 5.20 -5.01
C GLU A 134 15.76 5.71 -5.86
N GLY A 135 15.70 6.95 -6.34
CA GLY A 135 16.80 7.55 -7.10
C GLY A 135 18.08 7.66 -6.27
N VAL A 136 17.94 8.02 -4.99
CA VAL A 136 19.04 8.04 -4.02
C VAL A 136 19.60 6.62 -3.81
N LYS A 137 18.74 5.60 -3.66
CA LYS A 137 19.15 4.18 -3.50
C LYS A 137 19.98 3.68 -4.66
N HIS A 138 19.62 4.03 -5.89
CA HIS A 138 20.28 3.55 -7.10
C HIS A 138 21.39 4.49 -7.60
N GLY A 139 21.70 5.58 -6.88
CA GLY A 139 22.75 6.52 -7.25
C GLY A 139 22.43 7.45 -8.43
N HIS A 140 21.17 7.48 -8.88
CA HIS A 140 20.70 8.31 -9.99
C HIS A 140 19.41 9.04 -9.62
N ILE A 141 19.45 10.36 -9.60
CA ILE A 141 18.26 11.17 -9.36
C ILE A 141 17.58 11.44 -10.71
N LEU A 142 16.67 10.54 -11.11
CA LEU A 142 15.82 10.74 -12.29
C LEU A 142 14.73 11.77 -11.95
N VAL A 143 14.92 13.02 -12.32
CA VAL A 143 13.92 14.09 -12.13
C VAL A 143 13.67 14.76 -13.47
N LYS A 144 12.77 14.19 -14.27
CA LYS A 144 12.01 14.92 -15.30
C LYS A 144 10.55 14.88 -14.87
N TYR A 145 10.05 15.98 -14.33
CA TYR A 145 8.64 16.14 -13.96
C TYR A 145 8.05 17.34 -14.70
N ASP A 146 8.15 17.36 -16.03
CA ASP A 146 7.60 18.46 -16.84
C ASP A 146 6.08 18.34 -17.06
N SER A 147 5.44 17.25 -16.65
CA SER A 147 3.97 17.18 -16.58
C SER A 147 3.54 15.90 -15.88
N PHE A 148 3.02 16.01 -14.66
CA PHE A 148 2.22 14.94 -14.08
C PHE A 148 0.90 14.87 -14.85
N ASN A 149 0.87 14.09 -15.94
CA ASN A 149 -0.37 13.73 -16.60
C ASN A 149 -1.29 13.05 -15.59
N SER A 150 -2.58 13.40 -15.62
CA SER A 150 -3.63 12.90 -14.72
C SER A 150 -3.71 11.36 -14.63
N LYS A 151 -3.16 10.62 -15.60
CA LYS A 151 -3.01 9.15 -15.56
C LYS A 151 -2.00 8.63 -14.52
N ILE A 152 -1.01 9.42 -14.10
CA ILE A 152 -0.02 9.03 -13.05
C ILE A 152 -0.64 9.15 -11.64
N ILE A 153 -1.69 9.96 -11.49
CA ILE A 153 -2.42 10.22 -10.23
C ILE A 153 -3.11 8.95 -9.68
N SER A 154 -3.19 7.86 -10.46
CA SER A 154 -3.72 6.58 -9.99
C SER A 154 -2.70 5.69 -9.28
N GLN A 155 -1.40 5.97 -9.38
CA GLN A 155 -0.35 5.13 -8.80
C GLN A 155 -0.04 5.52 -7.35
N ARG A 156 -0.85 4.97 -6.43
CA ARG A 156 -0.56 4.96 -4.99
C ARG A 156 0.77 4.24 -4.73
N GLN A 157 1.49 4.64 -3.68
CA GLN A 157 2.73 4.07 -3.12
C GLN A 157 3.41 2.95 -3.97
N LYS A 158 4.53 3.26 -4.65
CA LYS A 158 5.23 2.41 -5.62
C LYS A 158 5.50 1.00 -5.08
N PHE A 159 6.06 0.83 -3.89
CA PHE A 159 6.41 -0.47 -3.34
C PHE A 159 5.33 -1.01 -2.39
N CYS A 160 4.06 -1.04 -2.78
CA CYS A 160 2.98 -1.57 -1.93
C CYS A 160 2.62 -3.02 -2.28
N SER A 161 2.52 -3.90 -1.29
CA SER A 161 2.11 -5.31 -1.52
C SER A 161 0.68 -5.40 -2.06
N LEU A 162 -0.18 -4.42 -1.77
CA LEU A 162 -1.55 -4.35 -2.30
C LEU A 162 -1.59 -4.19 -3.82
N ARG A 163 -0.49 -3.75 -4.45
CA ARG A 163 -0.36 -3.75 -5.92
C ARG A 163 -0.33 -5.17 -6.48
N LEU A 164 0.40 -6.08 -5.84
CA LEU A 164 0.38 -7.49 -6.20
C LEU A 164 -0.93 -8.17 -5.75
N LEU A 165 -1.40 -7.85 -4.56
CA LEU A 165 -2.55 -8.53 -3.95
C LEU A 165 -3.89 -8.20 -4.64
N TYR A 166 -4.14 -6.93 -4.96
CA TYR A 166 -5.48 -6.49 -5.36
C TYR A 166 -5.49 -5.49 -6.53
N GLN A 167 -4.61 -4.48 -6.50
CA GLN A 167 -4.74 -3.35 -7.42
C GLN A 167 -4.21 -3.62 -8.84
N GLY A 168 -3.16 -4.43 -8.96
CA GLY A 168 -2.54 -4.75 -10.24
C GLY A 168 -3.45 -5.62 -11.10
N ASP A 169 -3.44 -5.37 -12.40
CA ASP A 169 -4.09 -6.27 -13.35
C ASP A 169 -3.30 -7.59 -13.40
N PRO A 170 -3.95 -8.76 -13.47
CA PRO A 170 -3.27 -10.05 -13.53
C PRO A 170 -2.24 -10.19 -14.68
N ASN A 171 -2.39 -9.41 -15.75
CA ASN A 171 -1.47 -9.41 -16.89
C ASN A 171 -0.26 -8.49 -16.69
N GLU A 172 -0.27 -7.64 -15.66
CA GLU A 172 0.84 -6.73 -15.37
C GLU A 172 2.03 -7.44 -14.72
N ASN A 173 3.21 -6.86 -14.90
CA ASN A 173 4.41 -7.20 -14.17
C ASN A 173 4.71 -6.10 -13.14
N ILE A 174 4.66 -6.45 -11.85
CA ILE A 174 4.94 -5.54 -10.74
C ILE A 174 6.05 -6.16 -9.90
N PHE A 175 7.09 -5.37 -9.59
CA PHE A 175 8.30 -5.86 -8.90
C PHE A 175 8.93 -7.07 -9.61
N LEU A 176 8.91 -7.06 -10.95
CA LEU A 176 9.36 -8.17 -11.81
C LEU A 176 8.59 -9.49 -11.60
N GLN A 177 7.43 -9.44 -10.94
CA GLN A 177 6.52 -10.56 -10.79
C GLN A 177 5.29 -10.34 -11.68
N ASN A 178 4.93 -11.33 -12.48
CA ASN A 178 3.60 -11.34 -13.08
C ASN A 178 2.55 -11.46 -11.97
N VAL A 179 1.59 -10.55 -11.96
CA VAL A 179 0.58 -10.45 -10.89
C VAL A 179 -0.26 -11.72 -10.82
N GLY A 180 -0.75 -12.24 -11.95
CA GLY A 180 -1.54 -13.48 -11.98
C GLY A 180 -0.79 -14.67 -11.40
N ASN A 181 0.46 -14.88 -11.81
CA ASN A 181 1.32 -15.96 -11.28
C ASN A 181 1.61 -15.80 -9.79
N PHE A 182 1.84 -14.58 -9.32
CA PHE A 182 2.01 -14.30 -7.90
C PHE A 182 0.76 -14.70 -7.10
N ARG A 183 -0.43 -14.37 -7.60
CA ARG A 183 -1.71 -14.72 -6.97
C ARG A 183 -1.96 -16.23 -6.98
N ILE A 184 -1.68 -16.93 -8.07
CA ILE A 184 -1.73 -18.40 -8.14
C ILE A 184 -0.83 -19.01 -7.05
N LYS A 185 0.42 -18.57 -6.98
CA LYS A 185 1.38 -19.07 -5.98
C LYS A 185 0.94 -18.81 -4.54
N LEU A 186 0.33 -17.66 -4.27
CA LEU A 186 -0.25 -17.39 -2.94
C LEU A 186 -1.40 -18.34 -2.62
N GLY A 187 -2.25 -18.67 -3.59
CA GLY A 187 -3.29 -19.67 -3.45
C GLY A 187 -2.75 -21.07 -3.16
N GLU A 188 -1.68 -21.47 -3.86
CA GLU A 188 -0.99 -22.75 -3.60
C GLU A 188 -0.44 -22.80 -2.17
N ILE A 189 0.24 -21.74 -1.73
CA ILE A 189 0.81 -21.67 -0.37
C ILE A 189 -0.27 -21.64 0.71
N LEU A 190 -1.42 -21.02 0.44
CA LEU A 190 -2.53 -20.95 1.40
C LEU A 190 -3.08 -22.34 1.77
N ALA A 191 -2.93 -23.34 0.88
CA ALA A 191 -3.35 -24.72 1.13
C ALA A 191 -2.80 -25.28 2.45
N ASP A 192 -1.55 -24.98 2.77
CA ASP A 192 -0.86 -25.46 3.98
C ASP A 192 -1.41 -24.85 5.28
N TYR A 193 -2.25 -23.82 5.19
CA TYR A 193 -2.75 -23.03 6.33
C TYR A 193 -4.26 -23.09 6.48
N LEU A 194 -4.94 -23.97 5.75
CA LEU A 194 -6.37 -24.20 5.93
C LEU A 194 -6.61 -25.08 7.16
N ASN A 195 -7.41 -24.57 8.10
CA ASN A 195 -7.89 -25.34 9.24
C ASN A 195 -9.33 -25.80 8.94
N ILE A 196 -9.43 -26.88 8.15
CA ILE A 196 -10.68 -27.53 7.74
C ILE A 196 -10.58 -28.98 8.20
N GLY A 197 -11.43 -29.39 9.15
CA GLY A 197 -11.32 -30.70 9.80
C GLY A 197 -11.41 -31.89 8.83
N GLU A 198 -12.29 -31.80 7.83
CA GLU A 198 -12.47 -32.83 6.81
C GLU A 198 -12.34 -32.20 5.43
N LEU A 199 -11.10 -32.09 4.94
CA LEU A 199 -10.86 -31.51 3.61
C LEU A 199 -11.50 -32.35 2.47
N ASN A 200 -11.64 -33.66 2.68
CA ASN A 200 -12.29 -34.58 1.73
C ASN A 200 -13.79 -34.32 1.56
N ASP A 201 -14.41 -33.59 2.48
CA ASP A 201 -15.83 -33.23 2.41
C ASP A 201 -16.10 -32.01 1.52
N ILE A 202 -15.05 -31.32 1.06
CA ILE A 202 -15.19 -30.13 0.24
C ILE A 202 -15.47 -30.53 -1.21
N ASP A 203 -16.63 -30.15 -1.72
CA ASP A 203 -17.03 -30.38 -3.10
C ASP A 203 -16.27 -29.47 -4.07
N TYR A 204 -16.19 -28.17 -3.74
CA TYR A 204 -15.70 -27.15 -4.68
C TYR A 204 -14.91 -26.04 -4.01
N ILE A 205 -13.96 -25.48 -4.77
CA ILE A 205 -13.36 -24.18 -4.50
C ILE A 205 -14.08 -23.13 -5.36
N VAL A 206 -14.73 -22.17 -4.73
CA VAL A 206 -15.52 -21.13 -5.39
C VAL A 206 -14.79 -19.78 -5.27
N PRO A 207 -14.34 -19.16 -6.38
CA PRO A 207 -13.72 -17.84 -6.33
C PRO A 207 -14.76 -16.73 -6.20
N VAL A 208 -14.47 -15.72 -5.38
CA VAL A 208 -15.15 -14.41 -5.43
C VAL A 208 -14.55 -13.61 -6.61
N PRO A 209 -15.33 -13.26 -7.64
CA PRO A 209 -14.81 -12.57 -8.81
C PRO A 209 -14.51 -11.08 -8.54
N SER A 210 -13.52 -10.48 -9.19
CA SER A 210 -12.66 -11.05 -10.23
C SER A 210 -11.28 -11.48 -9.72
N SER A 211 -10.80 -10.87 -8.63
CA SER A 211 -9.45 -11.08 -8.09
C SER A 211 -9.26 -12.45 -7.45
N GLY A 212 -10.29 -13.03 -6.83
CA GLY A 212 -10.27 -14.36 -6.20
C GLY A 212 -9.94 -15.52 -7.15
N ILE A 213 -10.13 -15.35 -8.47
CA ILE A 213 -9.98 -16.42 -9.46
C ILE A 213 -8.57 -17.01 -9.47
N PHE A 214 -7.52 -16.17 -9.54
CA PHE A 214 -6.15 -16.66 -9.62
C PHE A 214 -5.72 -17.39 -8.33
N TYR A 215 -6.17 -16.90 -7.18
CA TYR A 215 -5.95 -17.57 -5.90
C TYR A 215 -6.66 -18.93 -5.83
N ALA A 216 -7.90 -18.99 -6.29
CA ALA A 216 -8.66 -20.25 -6.36
C ALA A 216 -8.02 -21.27 -7.30
N VAL A 217 -7.45 -20.83 -8.44
CA VAL A 217 -6.69 -21.71 -9.34
C VAL A 217 -5.51 -22.35 -8.61
N GLY A 218 -4.72 -21.56 -7.88
CA GLY A 218 -3.59 -22.08 -7.11
C GLY A 218 -4.02 -23.04 -6.02
N LEU A 219 -5.05 -22.66 -5.27
CA LEU A 219 -5.59 -23.47 -4.18
C LEU A 219 -6.16 -24.80 -4.70
N SER A 220 -6.87 -24.77 -5.82
CA SER A 220 -7.42 -25.95 -6.50
C SER A 220 -6.35 -26.94 -6.93
N LYS A 221 -5.24 -26.44 -7.50
CA LYS A 221 -4.09 -27.28 -7.86
C LYS A 221 -3.47 -27.95 -6.64
N ALA A 222 -3.26 -27.19 -5.56
CA ALA A 222 -2.60 -27.68 -4.36
C ALA A 222 -3.46 -28.72 -3.62
N LEU A 223 -4.77 -28.48 -3.51
CA LEU A 223 -5.69 -29.36 -2.78
C LEU A 223 -6.31 -30.48 -3.63
N LYS A 224 -6.16 -30.42 -4.96
CA LYS A 224 -6.81 -31.33 -5.92
C LYS A 224 -8.34 -31.34 -5.83
N ILE A 225 -8.93 -30.22 -5.41
CA ILE A 225 -10.38 -29.99 -5.35
C ILE A 225 -10.77 -29.15 -6.57
N PRO A 226 -11.83 -29.49 -7.32
CA PRO A 226 -12.21 -28.74 -8.51
C PRO A 226 -12.62 -27.29 -8.18
N MET A 227 -12.13 -26.35 -8.98
CA MET A 227 -12.61 -24.97 -8.94
C MET A 227 -13.95 -24.86 -9.68
N LEU A 228 -14.94 -24.23 -9.05
CA LEU A 228 -16.27 -23.99 -9.62
C LEU A 228 -16.56 -22.48 -9.63
N PRO A 229 -16.57 -21.81 -10.81
CA PRO A 229 -16.92 -20.39 -10.91
C PRO A 229 -18.44 -20.18 -10.82
N ALA A 230 -19.04 -20.49 -9.66
CA ALA A 230 -20.47 -20.34 -9.40
C ALA A 230 -20.92 -18.89 -9.20
N LEU A 231 -19.97 -17.97 -9.01
CA LEU A 231 -20.19 -16.54 -8.84
C LEU A 231 -19.72 -15.79 -10.09
N LYS A 232 -20.57 -14.94 -10.66
CA LYS A 232 -20.25 -14.09 -11.79
C LYS A 232 -20.56 -12.63 -11.47
N LYS A 233 -19.58 -11.76 -11.63
CA LYS A 233 -19.76 -10.32 -11.46
C LYS A 233 -20.45 -9.74 -12.70
N ILE A 234 -21.57 -9.05 -12.52
CA ILE A 234 -22.19 -8.25 -13.59
C ILE A 234 -21.43 -6.93 -13.66
N GLN A 235 -21.00 -6.50 -14.85
CA GLN A 235 -20.45 -5.16 -15.03
C GLN A 235 -21.59 -4.14 -14.97
N ILE A 236 -21.62 -3.32 -13.92
CA ILE A 236 -22.44 -2.11 -13.87
C ILE A 236 -21.52 -0.91 -13.61
N SER A 237 -21.81 0.21 -14.27
CA SER A 237 -21.01 1.43 -14.36
C SER A 237 -20.82 2.19 -13.04
N GLU A 238 -21.57 1.87 -11.99
CA GLU A 238 -21.52 2.57 -10.70
C GLU A 238 -20.67 1.82 -9.66
N ARG A 239 -19.86 2.56 -8.89
CA ARG A 239 -19.01 1.96 -7.87
C ARG A 239 -19.86 1.69 -6.64
N ALA A 240 -20.01 0.41 -6.26
CA ALA A 240 -20.63 -0.01 -4.98
C ALA A 240 -20.05 0.71 -3.74
N PHE A 241 -18.89 1.34 -3.87
CA PHE A 241 -18.23 2.13 -2.83
C PHE A 241 -18.91 3.50 -2.54
N GLU A 242 -19.85 3.97 -3.36
CA GLU A 242 -20.51 5.27 -3.15
C GLU A 242 -21.82 5.15 -2.36
N ILE A 243 -22.37 3.94 -2.24
CA ILE A 243 -23.62 3.66 -1.53
C ILE A 243 -23.35 3.57 -0.02
N GLN A 244 -23.96 4.49 0.74
CA GLN A 244 -23.82 4.61 2.20
C GLN A 244 -24.82 3.74 2.98
N ASP A 245 -26.03 3.52 2.45
CA ASP A 245 -27.07 2.71 3.09
C ASP A 245 -26.81 1.20 2.97
N VAL A 246 -27.00 0.45 4.06
CA VAL A 246 -26.62 -0.97 4.17
C VAL A 246 -27.58 -1.87 3.38
N ASP A 247 -28.89 -1.62 3.40
CA ASP A 247 -29.88 -2.43 2.70
C ASP A 247 -29.85 -2.16 1.19
N THR A 248 -29.68 -0.90 0.80
CA THR A 248 -29.44 -0.51 -0.59
C THR A 248 -28.14 -1.10 -1.10
N ARG A 249 -27.08 -1.15 -0.27
CA ARG A 249 -25.81 -1.82 -0.64
C ARG A 249 -25.98 -3.33 -0.77
N LYS A 250 -26.74 -3.98 0.11
CA LYS A 250 -27.11 -5.39 -0.04
C LYS A 250 -27.78 -5.60 -1.38
N ARG A 251 -28.89 -4.89 -1.66
CA ARG A 251 -29.61 -4.97 -2.95
C ARG A 251 -28.72 -4.64 -4.15
N TYR A 252 -27.83 -3.66 -4.03
CA TYR A 252 -26.87 -3.32 -5.08
C TYR A 252 -25.88 -4.46 -5.31
N LEU A 253 -25.31 -5.07 -4.27
CA LEU A 253 -24.43 -6.22 -4.40
C LEU A 253 -25.15 -7.45 -4.94
N TYR A 254 -26.39 -7.72 -4.51
CA TYR A 254 -27.30 -8.71 -5.12
C TYR A 254 -27.45 -8.46 -6.63
N ASN A 255 -27.67 -7.20 -7.03
CA ASN A 255 -27.81 -6.84 -8.46
C ASN A 255 -26.49 -6.87 -9.25
N ASN A 256 -25.34 -7.02 -8.59
CA ASN A 256 -24.01 -6.99 -9.21
C ASN A 256 -23.30 -8.35 -9.22
N MET A 257 -23.90 -9.38 -8.63
CA MET A 257 -23.37 -10.74 -8.64
C MET A 257 -24.47 -11.74 -8.98
N GLU A 258 -24.30 -12.44 -10.10
CA GLU A 258 -25.07 -13.61 -10.46
C GLU A 258 -24.49 -14.83 -9.73
N ILE A 259 -25.36 -15.63 -9.11
CA ILE A 259 -25.00 -16.86 -8.42
C ILE A 259 -25.74 -18.01 -9.07
N ASN A 260 -25.00 -19.03 -9.49
CA ASN A 260 -25.61 -20.29 -9.91
C ASN A 260 -25.87 -21.19 -8.70
N SER A 261 -27.01 -20.98 -8.05
CA SER A 261 -27.40 -21.67 -6.81
C SER A 261 -27.52 -23.18 -6.98
N GLU A 262 -27.94 -23.66 -8.15
CA GLU A 262 -28.11 -25.09 -8.43
C GLU A 262 -26.80 -25.88 -8.28
N LEU A 263 -25.67 -25.29 -8.67
CA LEU A 263 -24.36 -25.94 -8.61
C LEU A 263 -23.76 -26.01 -7.20
N ILE A 264 -24.23 -25.17 -6.28
CA ILE A 264 -23.66 -25.01 -4.93
C ILE A 264 -24.63 -25.42 -3.81
N LYS A 265 -25.90 -25.65 -4.14
CA LYS A 265 -26.93 -26.09 -3.18
C LYS A 265 -26.51 -27.41 -2.51
N ASN A 266 -26.64 -27.45 -1.20
CA ASN A 266 -26.23 -28.56 -0.34
C ASN A 266 -24.74 -28.95 -0.44
N LYS A 267 -23.89 -28.11 -1.03
CA LYS A 267 -22.46 -28.37 -1.17
C LYS A 267 -21.65 -27.77 -0.03
N ASN A 268 -20.51 -28.38 0.26
CA ASN A 268 -19.48 -27.83 1.13
C ASN A 268 -18.43 -27.14 0.25
N ILE A 269 -18.21 -25.85 0.46
CA ILE A 269 -17.34 -25.06 -0.42
C ILE A 269 -16.23 -24.35 0.35
N ILE A 270 -15.10 -24.16 -0.32
CA ILE A 270 -14.10 -23.16 0.06
C ILE A 270 -14.33 -21.91 -0.79
N LEU A 271 -14.74 -20.81 -0.16
CA LEU A 271 -14.93 -19.53 -0.82
C LEU A 271 -13.63 -18.70 -0.72
N VAL A 272 -13.07 -18.33 -1.88
CA VAL A 272 -11.75 -17.67 -1.98
C VAL A 272 -11.90 -16.20 -2.37
N ASP A 273 -11.37 -15.30 -1.54
CA ASP A 273 -11.34 -13.84 -1.76
C ASP A 273 -9.95 -13.30 -1.42
N GLU A 274 -9.50 -12.16 -1.96
CA GLU A 274 -8.10 -11.74 -1.83
C GLU A 274 -7.72 -11.22 -0.43
N ALA A 275 -8.62 -10.48 0.21
CA ALA A 275 -8.35 -9.76 1.46
C ALA A 275 -9.64 -9.28 2.14
N ILE A 276 -9.60 -9.21 3.47
CA ILE A 276 -10.71 -8.65 4.26
C ILE A 276 -10.27 -7.30 4.87
N PHE A 277 -10.74 -6.20 4.29
CA PHE A 277 -10.58 -4.85 4.85
C PHE A 277 -11.76 -4.48 5.76
N THR A 278 -12.88 -4.07 5.16
CA THR A 278 -14.12 -3.72 5.89
C THR A 278 -15.03 -4.92 6.12
N GLY A 279 -14.85 -6.00 5.36
CA GLY A 279 -15.68 -7.20 5.39
C GLY A 279 -17.11 -7.04 4.86
N ALA A 280 -17.56 -5.82 4.53
CA ALA A 280 -18.95 -5.57 4.18
C ALA A 280 -19.41 -6.33 2.92
N THR A 281 -18.59 -6.33 1.86
CA THR A 281 -18.95 -7.03 0.62
C THR A 281 -18.96 -8.56 0.83
N LEU A 282 -17.90 -9.10 1.43
CA LEU A 282 -17.80 -10.54 1.68
C LEU A 282 -18.91 -11.06 2.61
N LYS A 283 -19.35 -10.24 3.58
CA LYS A 283 -20.51 -10.56 4.43
C LYS A 283 -21.77 -10.77 3.59
N VAL A 284 -22.05 -9.86 2.66
CA VAL A 284 -23.20 -10.01 1.75
C VAL A 284 -23.06 -11.28 0.92
N VAL A 285 -21.88 -11.56 0.34
CA VAL A 285 -21.67 -12.78 -0.43
C VAL A 285 -21.94 -14.04 0.42
N CYS A 286 -21.44 -14.10 1.65
CA CYS A 286 -21.68 -15.23 2.55
C CYS A 286 -23.16 -15.39 2.89
N ASP A 287 -23.86 -14.28 3.14
CA ASP A 287 -25.30 -14.30 3.44
C ASP A 287 -26.09 -14.85 2.24
N ILE A 288 -25.79 -14.43 1.01
CA ILE A 288 -26.47 -14.94 -0.20
C ILE A 288 -26.20 -16.44 -0.39
N LEU A 289 -24.96 -16.89 -0.18
CA LEU A 289 -24.62 -18.30 -0.29
C LEU A 289 -25.38 -19.14 0.74
N LYS A 290 -25.60 -18.60 1.95
CA LYS A 290 -26.46 -19.25 2.95
C LYS A 290 -27.92 -19.30 2.51
N ASP A 291 -28.46 -18.24 1.93
CA ASP A 291 -29.82 -18.21 1.37
C ASP A 291 -30.00 -19.21 0.20
N CYS A 292 -28.89 -19.58 -0.47
CA CYS A 292 -28.85 -20.57 -1.53
C CYS A 292 -28.67 -22.02 -1.03
N ASP A 293 -28.89 -22.27 0.27
CA ASP A 293 -28.77 -23.59 0.91
C ASP A 293 -27.36 -24.23 0.78
N VAL A 294 -26.29 -23.44 0.77
CA VAL A 294 -24.91 -23.98 0.84
C VAL A 294 -24.66 -24.58 2.23
N SER A 295 -24.28 -25.87 2.28
CA SER A 295 -24.14 -26.66 3.51
C SER A 295 -23.04 -26.11 4.43
N LYS A 296 -21.78 -26.16 3.99
CA LYS A 296 -20.62 -25.61 4.71
C LYS A 296 -19.92 -24.57 3.85
N ILE A 297 -19.51 -23.45 4.46
CA ILE A 297 -18.72 -22.41 3.80
C ILE A 297 -17.43 -22.22 4.61
N HIS A 298 -16.28 -22.37 3.95
CA HIS A 298 -14.96 -22.09 4.52
C HIS A 298 -14.33 -20.94 3.76
N LEU A 299 -14.07 -19.81 4.43
CA LEU A 299 -13.36 -18.69 3.81
C LEU A 299 -11.85 -18.99 3.74
N ALA A 300 -11.25 -18.72 2.59
CA ALA A 300 -9.81 -18.86 2.35
C ALA A 300 -9.25 -17.54 1.80
N ILE A 301 -8.46 -16.86 2.62
CA ILE A 301 -7.92 -15.52 2.34
C ILE A 301 -6.39 -15.62 2.17
N PRO A 302 -5.83 -15.41 0.96
CA PRO A 302 -4.40 -15.55 0.63
C PRO A 302 -3.57 -14.35 1.10
N SER A 303 -4.09 -13.57 2.04
CA SER A 303 -3.43 -12.45 2.70
C SER A 303 -3.58 -12.55 4.21
N PRO A 304 -2.73 -11.88 4.98
CA PRO A 304 -2.90 -11.80 6.43
C PRO A 304 -4.10 -10.92 6.80
N LYS A 305 -4.49 -11.00 8.08
CA LYS A 305 -5.50 -10.12 8.68
C LYS A 305 -5.05 -8.65 8.62
N CYS A 306 -5.96 -7.76 8.19
CA CYS A 306 -5.69 -6.33 8.12
C CYS A 306 -6.08 -5.63 9.43
N PHE A 307 -5.09 -5.21 10.22
CA PHE A 307 -5.30 -4.56 11.53
C PHE A 307 -5.16 -3.03 11.48
N LEU A 308 -4.40 -2.50 10.51
CA LEU A 308 -4.02 -1.09 10.45
C LEU A 308 -4.51 -0.43 9.16
N GLN A 309 -5.09 0.76 9.34
CA GLN A 309 -5.47 1.63 8.23
C GLN A 309 -4.20 2.04 7.48
N CYS A 310 -4.25 2.00 6.15
CA CYS A 310 -3.14 2.42 5.31
C CYS A 310 -2.95 3.95 5.36
N ASP A 311 -1.78 4.40 5.82
CA ASP A 311 -1.39 5.82 5.84
C ASP A 311 -1.07 6.38 4.43
N TYR A 312 -1.05 5.53 3.41
CA TYR A 312 -0.76 5.90 2.01
C TYR A 312 -2.04 5.90 1.14
N LEU A 313 -3.22 5.86 1.78
CA LEU A 313 -4.53 5.87 1.14
C LEU A 313 -4.73 4.78 0.06
N VAL A 314 -3.98 3.68 0.15
CA VAL A 314 -4.12 2.51 -0.74
C VAL A 314 -5.39 1.73 -0.43
N GLN A 315 -5.77 1.69 0.84
CA GLN A 315 -7.03 1.11 1.30
C GLN A 315 -8.20 2.09 1.15
N PRO A 316 -9.44 1.57 1.13
CA PRO A 316 -10.62 2.42 1.26
C PRO A 316 -10.59 3.22 2.56
N LYS A 317 -11.04 4.49 2.53
CA LYS A 317 -11.20 5.37 3.71
C LYS A 317 -12.42 4.97 4.56
N ARG A 318 -12.46 3.73 5.03
CA ARG A 318 -13.54 3.18 5.86
C ARG A 318 -12.96 2.39 7.02
N ILE A 319 -13.71 2.32 8.11
CA ILE A 319 -13.30 1.58 9.31
C ILE A 319 -13.11 0.09 8.97
N LEU A 320 -11.92 -0.43 9.26
CA LEU A 320 -11.57 -1.85 9.10
C LEU A 320 -12.43 -2.75 10.00
N LEU A 321 -12.69 -3.97 9.54
CA LEU A 321 -13.50 -4.95 10.26
C LEU A 321 -12.92 -5.25 11.65
N LEU A 322 -11.59 -5.44 11.73
CA LEU A 322 -10.90 -5.77 12.98
C LEU A 322 -10.78 -4.61 13.97
N LYS A 323 -11.26 -3.41 13.62
CA LYS A 323 -11.51 -2.32 14.58
C LYS A 323 -12.88 -2.41 15.24
N LYS A 324 -13.78 -3.22 14.68
CA LYS A 324 -15.16 -3.41 15.15
C LYS A 324 -15.38 -4.78 15.79
N ILE A 325 -14.66 -5.80 15.31
CA ILE A 325 -14.88 -7.20 15.68
C ILE A 325 -13.55 -7.85 16.05
N ASN A 326 -13.56 -8.62 17.15
CA ASN A 326 -12.41 -9.42 17.54
C ASN A 326 -12.18 -10.57 16.55
N GLU A 327 -10.91 -10.84 16.21
CA GLU A 327 -10.53 -11.86 15.23
C GLU A 327 -11.09 -13.27 15.52
N ARG A 328 -11.38 -13.59 16.79
CA ARG A 328 -11.98 -14.87 17.20
C ARG A 328 -13.44 -15.04 16.76
N TYR A 329 -14.15 -13.95 16.49
CA TYR A 329 -15.57 -13.97 16.10
C TYR A 329 -15.80 -13.79 14.59
N LEU A 330 -14.74 -13.89 13.76
CA LEU A 330 -14.87 -13.70 12.32
C LEU A 330 -15.82 -14.72 11.67
N SER A 331 -15.71 -16.01 12.03
CA SER A 331 -16.61 -17.04 11.51
C SER A 331 -18.08 -16.73 11.82
N ASN A 332 -18.36 -16.28 13.05
CA ASN A 332 -19.71 -15.89 13.46
C ASN A 332 -20.20 -14.65 12.70
N TYR A 333 -19.33 -13.63 12.53
CA TYR A 333 -19.69 -12.43 11.78
C TYR A 333 -20.08 -12.77 10.34
N PHE A 334 -19.31 -13.61 9.65
CA PHE A 334 -19.60 -14.02 8.28
C PHE A 334 -20.68 -15.11 8.17
N ASN A 335 -21.10 -15.72 9.28
CA ASN A 335 -21.99 -16.88 9.31
C ASN A 335 -21.45 -18.07 8.50
N VAL A 336 -20.17 -18.40 8.72
CA VAL A 336 -19.42 -19.44 7.99
C VAL A 336 -18.75 -20.41 8.97
N ASN A 337 -18.31 -21.57 8.47
CA ASN A 337 -17.74 -22.65 9.28
C ASN A 337 -16.29 -22.34 9.73
N SER A 338 -15.47 -21.76 8.86
CA SER A 338 -14.14 -21.25 9.24
C SER A 338 -13.67 -20.08 8.38
N VAL A 339 -12.73 -19.30 8.90
CA VAL A 339 -12.06 -18.20 8.19
C VAL A 339 -10.55 -18.37 8.30
N ASN A 340 -9.92 -18.70 7.18
CA ASN A 340 -8.51 -19.04 7.10
C ASN A 340 -7.75 -17.91 6.41
N PHE A 341 -6.62 -17.49 6.99
CA PHE A 341 -5.76 -16.44 6.45
C PHE A 341 -4.37 -16.99 6.25
N LEU A 342 -3.67 -16.51 5.22
CA LEU A 342 -2.23 -16.72 5.10
C LEU A 342 -1.51 -16.01 6.27
N PRO A 343 -0.64 -16.69 7.03
CA PRO A 343 0.07 -16.05 8.14
C PRO A 343 0.95 -14.87 7.70
N LEU A 344 1.02 -13.84 8.55
CA LEU A 344 1.83 -12.64 8.29
C LEU A 344 3.30 -12.98 8.02
N GLU A 345 3.88 -13.90 8.79
CA GLU A 345 5.27 -14.31 8.66
C GLU A 345 5.55 -14.91 7.28
N GLN A 346 4.65 -15.79 6.82
CA GLN A 346 4.76 -16.40 5.51
C GLN A 346 4.58 -15.38 4.39
N TYR A 347 3.60 -14.48 4.51
CA TYR A 347 3.39 -13.40 3.55
C TYR A 347 4.61 -12.46 3.47
N ALA A 348 5.16 -12.04 4.61
CA ALA A 348 6.36 -11.22 4.67
C ALA A 348 7.58 -11.93 4.07
N LYS A 349 7.76 -13.23 4.33
CA LYS A 349 8.82 -14.05 3.73
C LYS A 349 8.72 -14.09 2.20
N ILE A 350 7.51 -14.21 1.65
CA ILE A 350 7.28 -14.19 0.20
C ILE A 350 7.64 -12.82 -0.39
N LEU A 351 7.19 -11.73 0.24
CA LEU A 351 7.47 -10.37 -0.23
C LEU A 351 8.96 -10.01 -0.15
N ASN A 352 9.63 -10.36 0.95
CA ASN A 352 11.05 -10.08 1.15
C ASN A 352 11.94 -10.82 0.13
N LYS A 353 11.50 -12.00 -0.36
CA LYS A 353 12.19 -12.70 -1.47
C LYS A 353 12.09 -11.94 -2.80
N ILE A 354 11.08 -11.10 -2.98
CA ILE A 354 10.91 -10.25 -4.16
C ILE A 354 11.73 -8.97 -3.98
N ASP A 355 11.42 -8.21 -2.93
CA ASP A 355 12.17 -7.03 -2.50
C ASP A 355 11.86 -6.73 -1.02
N ASN A 356 12.89 -6.59 -0.19
CA ASN A 356 12.79 -6.30 1.24
C ASN A 356 12.10 -4.96 1.55
N ASN A 357 12.00 -4.07 0.58
CA ASN A 357 11.35 -2.78 0.73
C ASN A 357 9.85 -2.85 0.48
N ILE A 358 9.24 -3.95 0.05
CA ILE A 358 7.79 -3.99 -0.19
C ILE A 358 7.00 -3.79 1.11
N CYS A 359 6.08 -2.83 1.12
CA CYS A 359 5.25 -2.50 2.28
C CYS A 359 4.08 -3.47 2.41
N TYR A 360 3.93 -3.97 3.64
CA TYR A 360 2.80 -4.77 4.11
C TYR A 360 2.33 -4.28 5.50
N GLU A 361 2.60 -3.01 5.85
CA GLU A 361 2.34 -2.44 7.18
C GLU A 361 0.89 -2.59 7.65
N CYS A 362 -0.06 -2.58 6.72
CA CYS A 362 -1.48 -2.75 7.03
C CYS A 362 -1.85 -4.07 7.70
N PHE A 363 -0.98 -5.06 7.57
CA PHE A 363 -1.15 -6.41 8.11
C PHE A 363 -0.46 -6.61 9.46
N LEU A 364 0.31 -5.62 9.94
CA LEU A 364 0.93 -5.66 11.26
C LEU A 364 -0.12 -5.39 12.33
N LYS A 365 -0.04 -6.06 13.50
CA LYS A 365 -0.95 -5.79 14.63
C LYS A 365 -0.73 -4.39 15.23
N GLU A 366 0.52 -3.94 15.23
CA GLU A 366 0.94 -2.64 15.77
C GLU A 366 1.77 -1.89 14.73
N LYS A 367 1.68 -0.56 14.72
CA LYS A 367 2.55 0.26 13.87
C LYS A 367 3.98 0.05 14.35
N ARG A 368 4.92 -0.15 13.41
CA ARG A 368 6.34 -0.05 13.75
C ARG A 368 6.56 1.36 14.31
N CYS A 369 7.01 1.46 15.56
CA CYS A 369 7.26 2.75 16.19
C CYS A 369 8.20 3.57 15.31
N LEU A 370 7.70 4.70 14.81
CA LEU A 370 8.50 5.75 14.19
C LEU A 370 9.13 6.56 15.33
N LEU A 371 10.00 5.95 16.14
CA LEU A 371 10.83 6.69 17.08
C LEU A 371 11.90 7.46 16.29
#